data_AF-A0A7X9EW76-F1
#
_entry.id   AF-A0A7X9EW76-F1
#
_cell.length_a   1.000
_cell.length_b   1.000
_cell.length_c   1.000
_cell.angle_alpha   90.00
_cell.angle_beta   90.00
_cell.angle_gamma   90.00
#
_symmetry.space_group_name_H-M   'P 1'
#
loop_
_entity.id
_entity.type
_entity.pdbx_description
1 polymer ?
#
loop_
_entity_poly.entity_id
_entity_poly.type
_entity_poly.pdbx_seq_one_letter_code
_entity_poly.pdbx_strand_id
1 'polypeptide(L)' 'MEKEQILTMAFELGAAIARSEQMGILRDMQDRVSSDAGAAGLIMNYQDTIQQMDNKRRDGLDILPAEISHLE' A
#
# COMPACT_ATOMS: atom_id res chain seq x y z
N MET A 1 7.18 -26.36 -22.15
CA MET A 1 7.38 -27.19 -20.94
C MET A 1 8.01 -26.40 -19.81
N GLU A 2 9.26 -25.89 -19.90
CA GLU A 2 9.88 -25.17 -18.76
C GLU A 2 9.13 -23.92 -18.28
N LYS A 3 8.72 -23.03 -19.20
CA LYS A 3 8.03 -21.78 -18.82
C LYS A 3 6.73 -22.03 -18.05
N GLU A 4 6.01 -23.07 -18.44
CA GLU A 4 4.75 -23.46 -17.80
C GLU A 4 4.98 -24.01 -16.39
N GLN A 5 6.05 -24.79 -16.20
CA GLN A 5 6.47 -25.25 -14.87
C GLN A 5 6.88 -24.08 -13.96
N ILE A 6 7.61 -23.09 -14.48
CA ILE A 6 7.95 -21.87 -13.74
C ILE A 6 6.69 -21.10 -13.31
N LEU A 7 5.71 -20.98 -14.21
CA LEU A 7 4.44 -20.31 -13.90
C LEU A 7 3.66 -21.06 -12.82
N THR A 8 3.60 -22.40 -12.89
CA THR A 8 2.97 -23.23 -11.86
C THR A 8 3.64 -23.05 -10.51
N MET A 9 4.98 -23.12 -10.45
CA MET A 9 5.73 -22.92 -9.20
C MET A 9 5.52 -21.52 -8.62
N ALA A 10 5.49 -20.48 -9.46
CA ALA A 10 5.21 -19.11 -9.01
C ALA A 10 3.80 -18.97 -8.42
N PHE A 11 2.81 -19.63 -9.01
CA PHE A 11 1.43 -19.63 -8.50
C PHE A 11 1.33 -20.38 -7.16
N GLU A 12 1.95 -21.55 -7.06
CA GLU A 12 1.99 -22.34 -5.83
C GLU A 12 2.70 -21.58 -4.70
N LEU A 13 3.80 -20.90 -5.00
CA LEU A 13 4.50 -20.03 -4.05
C LEU A 13 3.61 -18.87 -3.59
N GLY A 14 2.95 -18.18 -4.53
CA GLY A 14 2.01 -17.10 -4.20
C GLY A 14 0.88 -17.59 -3.30
N ALA A 15 0.33 -18.77 -3.57
CA ALA A 15 -0.72 -19.38 -2.76
C ALA A 15 -0.23 -19.81 -1.37
N ALA A 16 1.01 -20.31 -1.26
CA ALA A 16 1.64 -20.63 0.01
C ALA A 16 1.87 -19.38 0.86
N ILE A 17 2.39 -18.30 0.26
CA ILE A 17 2.56 -17.00 0.92
C ILE A 17 1.21 -16.48 1.41
N ALA A 18 0.17 -16.48 0.57
CA ALA A 18 -1.15 -15.98 0.91
C ALA A 18 -1.81 -16.70 2.10
N ARG A 19 -1.45 -17.97 2.33
CA ARG A 19 -1.92 -18.79 3.47
C ARG A 19 -0.98 -18.79 4.67
N SER A 20 0.14 -18.08 4.59
CA SER A 20 1.12 -18.02 5.68
C SER A 20 0.56 -17.31 6.91
N GLU A 21 1.06 -17.66 8.08
CA GLU A 21 0.71 -17.01 9.35
C GLU A 21 0.98 -15.50 9.29
N GLN A 22 2.08 -15.10 8.65
CA GLN A 22 2.48 -13.71 8.48
C GLN A 22 1.44 -12.92 7.69
N MET A 23 0.85 -13.52 6.64
CA MET A 23 -0.24 -12.89 5.89
C MET A 23 -1.52 -12.79 6.72
N GLY A 24 -1.79 -13.76 7.60
CA GLY A 24 -2.87 -13.67 8.58
C GLY A 24 -2.69 -12.47 9.51
N ILE A 25 -1.51 -12.36 10.13
CA ILE A 25 -1.16 -11.23 11.02
C ILE A 25 -1.30 -9.88 10.30
N LEU A 26 -0.81 -9.77 9.06
CA LEU A 26 -0.93 -8.54 8.28
C LEU A 26 -2.39 -8.16 8.02
N ARG A 27 -3.24 -9.15 7.70
CA ARG A 27 -4.66 -8.92 7.46
C ARG A 27 -5.38 -8.49 8.75
N ASP A 28 -5.07 -9.13 9.88
CA ASP A 28 -5.62 -8.73 11.19
C ASP A 28 -5.22 -7.30 11.58
N MET A 29 -3.97 -6.91 11.31
CA MET A 29 -3.51 -5.54 11.52
C MET A 29 -4.25 -4.55 10.62
N GLN A 30 -4.45 -4.90 9.35
CA GLN A 30 -5.19 -4.08 8.39
C GLN A 30 -6.66 -3.91 8.82
N ASP A 31 -7.30 -4.97 9.30
CA ASP A 31 -8.68 -4.93 9.79
C ASP A 31 -8.80 -4.03 11.02
N ARG A 32 -7.86 -4.14 11.97
CA ARG A 32 -7.81 -3.29 13.16
C ARG A 32 -7.69 -1.81 12.79
N VAL A 33 -6.76 -1.48 11.91
CA VAL A 33 -6.53 -0.09 11.45
C VAL A 33 -7.75 0.43 10.69
N SER A 34 -8.38 -0.39 9.86
CA SER A 34 -9.56 0.00 9.08
C SER A 34 -10.81 0.17 9.94
N SER A 35 -10.89 -0.55 11.06
CA SER A 35 -11.99 -0.44 12.03
C SER A 35 -11.89 0.81 12.92
N ASP A 36 -10.71 1.42 13.02
CA ASP A 36 -10.49 2.69 13.70
C ASP A 36 -10.71 3.83 12.72
N ALA A 37 -11.84 4.52 12.84
CA ALA A 37 -12.21 5.62 11.96
C ALA A 37 -11.18 6.78 11.95
N GLY A 38 -10.49 7.01 13.06
CA GLY A 38 -9.44 8.02 13.17
C GLY A 38 -8.19 7.60 12.40
N ALA A 39 -7.72 6.37 12.63
CA ALA A 39 -6.55 5.82 11.93
C ALA A 39 -6.79 5.68 10.42
N ALA A 40 -7.96 5.15 10.02
CA ALA A 40 -8.35 5.06 8.63
C ALA A 40 -8.41 6.43 7.95
N GLY A 41 -8.93 7.45 8.64
CA GLY A 41 -8.95 8.84 8.16
C GLY A 41 -7.55 9.41 7.93
N LEU A 42 -6.61 9.17 8.84
CA LEU A 42 -5.21 9.60 8.68
C LEU A 42 -4.54 8.95 7.48
N ILE A 43 -4.79 7.66 7.26
CA ILE A 43 -4.23 6.91 6.11
C ILE A 43 -4.78 7.44 4.79
N MET A 44 -6.09 7.67 4.70
CA MET A 44 -6.70 8.24 3.50
C MET A 44 -6.13 9.63 3.20
N ASN A 45 -6.04 10.51 4.21
CA ASN A 45 -5.46 11.84 4.04
C ASN A 45 -4.01 11.78 3.58
N TYR A 46 -3.21 10.88 4.14
CA TYR A 46 -1.82 10.67 3.71
C TYR A 46 -1.74 10.23 2.25
N GLN A 47 -2.54 9.22 1.85
CA GLN A 47 -2.57 8.72 0.48
C GLN A 47 -3.00 9.80 -0.52
N ASP A 48 -4.04 10.57 -0.20
CA ASP A 48 -4.50 11.69 -1.02
C ASP A 48 -3.42 12.76 -1.18
N THR A 49 -2.71 13.09 -0.09
CA THR A 49 -1.64 14.10 -0.12
C THR A 49 -0.48 13.66 -1.01
N ILE A 50 -0.03 12.40 -0.87
CA ILE A 50 1.01 11.84 -1.74
C ILE A 50 0.56 11.83 -3.21
N GLN A 51 -0.67 11.43 -3.49
CA GLN A 51 -1.20 11.40 -4.86
C GLN A 51 -1.26 12.80 -5.49
N GLN A 52 -1.65 13.82 -4.71
CA GLN A 52 -1.65 15.21 -5.16
C GLN A 52 -0.24 15.72 -5.46
N MET A 53 0.74 15.39 -4.60
CA MET A 53 2.14 15.72 -4.82
C MET A 53 2.71 15.06 -6.08
N ASP A 54 2.42 13.79 -6.29
CA ASP A 54 2.85 13.07 -7.49
C ASP A 54 2.25 13.68 -8.76
N ASN A 55 0.98 14.09 -8.72
CA ASN A 55 0.35 14.79 -9.84
C ASN A 55 1.03 16.13 -10.12
N LYS A 56 1.26 16.95 -9.08
CA LYS A 56 1.99 18.22 -9.23
C LYS A 56 3.37 18.04 -9.84
N ARG A 57 4.12 17.04 -9.35
CA ARG A 57 5.45 16.70 -9.89
C ARG A 57 5.38 16.31 -11.36
N ARG A 58 4.36 15.54 -11.77
CA ARG A 58 4.15 15.16 -13.18
C ARG A 58 3.78 16.36 -14.05
N ASP A 59 3.03 17.31 -13.49
CA ASP A 59 2.59 18.53 -14.18
C ASP A 59 3.66 19.65 -14.17
N GLY A 60 4.82 19.41 -13.54
CA GLY A 60 5.90 20.39 -13.41
C GLY A 60 5.57 21.55 -12.46
N LEU A 61 4.62 21.35 -11.54
CA LEU A 61 4.21 22.31 -10.52
C LEU A 61 5.05 22.11 -9.25
N ASP A 62 5.39 23.22 -8.60
CA ASP A 62 6.11 23.20 -7.34
C ASP A 62 5.24 22.63 -6.20
N ILE A 63 5.87 21.86 -5.31
CA ILE A 63 5.27 21.39 -4.05
C ILE A 63 5.70 22.36 -2.96
N LEU A 64 4.75 22.98 -2.26
CA LEU A 64 5.04 23.97 -1.24
C LEU A 64 5.43 23.31 0.09
N PRO A 65 6.35 23.90 0.89
CA PRO A 65 6.74 23.36 2.20
C PRO A 65 5.57 23.12 3.17
N ALA A 66 4.52 23.94 3.09
CA ALA A 66 3.31 23.77 3.90
C ALA A 66 2.50 22.51 3.54
N GLU A 67 2.68 21.94 2.35
CA GLU A 67 1.98 20.74 1.90
C GLU A 67 2.67 19.45 2.38
N ILE A 68 3.93 19.56 2.81
CA ILE A 68 4.74 18.45 3.34
C ILE A 68 4.95 18.56 4.86
N SER A 69 4.66 19.70 5.50
CA SER A 69 4.93 19.89 6.94
C SER A 69 4.13 18.99 7.88
N HIS A 70 3.07 18.34 7.37
CA HIS A 70 2.25 17.39 8.13
C HIS A 70 2.58 15.93 7.80
N LEU A 71 3.57 15.68 6.93
CA LEU A 71 4.02 14.35 6.51
C LEU A 71 5.35 13.93 7.18
N GLU A 72 6.05 14.85 7.85
CA GLU A 72 7.26 14.60 8.67
C GLU A 72 6.90 14.42 10.15
#